data_AF-A0A2S6TC77-F1
#
_entry.id   AF-A0A2S6TC77-F1
#
_cell.length_a   1.000
_cell.length_b   1.000
_cell.length_c   1.000
_cell.angle_alpha   90.00
_cell.angle_beta   90.00
_cell.angle_gamma   90.00
#
_symmetry.space_group_name_H-M   'P 1'
#
loop_
_entity.id
_entity.type
_entity.pdbx_description
1 polymer ?
#
loop_
_entity_poly.entity_id
_entity_poly.type
_entity_poly.pdbx_seq_one_letter_code
_entity_poly.pdbx_strand_id
1 'polypeptide(L)' 'MDRYTHIQAHAITVNVGAEISGIDLRQLNPNAEAELKKALIDRKVLVIRNQE' A
#
# COMPACT_ATOMS: atom_id res chain seq x y z
N MET A 1 2.65 2.31 14.57
CA MET A 1 2.98 2.11 13.15
C MET A 1 2.41 0.77 12.75
N ASP A 2 1.31 0.76 12.00
CA ASP A 2 0.80 -0.49 11.42
C ASP A 2 1.90 -1.11 10.56
N ARG A 3 2.33 -2.31 10.93
CA ARG A 3 3.28 -3.09 10.14
C ARG A 3 2.49 -3.90 9.13
N TYR A 4 2.68 -3.56 7.87
CA TYR A 4 2.29 -4.40 6.73
C TYR A 4 3.37 -5.46 6.52
N THR A 5 2.97 -6.69 6.22
CA THR A 5 3.89 -7.84 6.08
C THR A 5 4.12 -8.21 4.63
N HIS A 6 3.17 -7.86 3.74
CA HIS A 6 3.15 -8.22 2.33
C HIS A 6 3.28 -7.00 1.40
N ILE A 7 3.05 -5.79 1.91
CA ILE A 7 3.30 -4.55 1.19
C ILE A 7 4.26 -3.65 1.97
N GLN A 8 5.01 -2.80 1.26
CA GLN A 8 5.81 -1.76 1.88
C GLN A 8 5.10 -0.43 1.73
N ALA A 9 4.81 0.27 2.84
CA ALA A 9 4.12 1.55 2.81
C ALA A 9 4.99 2.66 3.39
N HIS A 10 5.26 3.68 2.57
CA HIS A 10 6.00 4.87 2.96
C HIS A 10 5.04 6.06 3.01
N ALA A 11 4.89 6.65 4.19
CA ALA A 11 4.02 7.81 4.37
C ALA A 11 4.54 9.01 3.57
N ILE A 12 3.66 9.64 2.79
CA ILE A 12 3.99 10.89 2.08
C ILE A 12 3.80 12.08 3.02
N THR A 13 2.69 12.09 3.76
CA THR A 13 2.43 13.03 4.86
C THR A 13 1.97 12.28 6.11
N VAL A 14 1.84 13.01 7.23
CA VAL A 14 1.52 12.42 8.54
C VAL A 14 0.19 11.66 8.50
N ASN A 15 -0.85 12.23 7.89
CA ASN A 15 -2.22 11.71 7.96
C ASN A 15 -2.78 11.20 6.63
N VAL A 16 -2.21 11.61 5.50
CA VAL A 16 -2.75 11.32 4.16
C VAL A 16 -1.61 10.97 3.20
N GLY A 17 -1.88 10.02 2.31
CA GLY A 17 -0.94 9.62 1.28
C GLY A 17 0.08 8.62 1.78
N ALA A 18 0.21 7.52 1.05
CA ALA A 18 1.37 6.64 1.15
C ALA A 18 1.79 6.15 -0.24
N GLU A 19 3.10 6.03 -0.42
CA GLU A 19 3.67 5.28 -1.53
C GLU A 19 3.74 3.80 -1.14
N ILE A 20 3.19 2.93 -1.98
CA ILE A 20 3.22 1.49 -1.80
C ILE A 20 4.22 0.87 -2.78
N SER A 21 5.10 0.03 -2.26
CA SER A 21 6.12 -0.70 -3.02
C SER A 21 6.13 -2.19 -2.66
N GLY A 22 6.88 -2.98 -3.45
CA GLY A 22 7.03 -4.42 -3.23
C GLY A 22 5.86 -5.28 -3.71
N ILE A 23 4.97 -4.73 -4.54
CA ILE A 23 3.82 -5.43 -5.11
C ILE A 23 3.71 -5.24 -6.63
N ASP A 24 3.10 -6.23 -7.28
CA ASP A 24 2.57 -6.16 -8.65
C ASP A 24 1.04 -6.26 -8.57
N LEU A 25 0.34 -5.24 -9.05
CA LEU A 25 -1.13 -5.20 -9.04
C LEU A 25 -1.78 -6.29 -9.92
N ARG A 26 -1.05 -6.84 -10.89
CA ARG A 26 -1.55 -7.94 -11.74
C ARG A 26 -1.43 -9.30 -11.08
N GLN A 27 -0.58 -9.43 -10.06
CA GLN A 27 -0.29 -10.69 -9.37
C GLN A 27 -0.44 -10.56 -7.85
N LEU A 28 -1.42 -9.77 -7.42
CA LEU A 28 -1.63 -9.49 -6.01
C LEU A 28 -2.18 -10.74 -5.30
N ASN A 29 -1.48 -11.21 -4.26
CA ASN A 29 -2.00 -12.28 -3.42
C ASN A 29 -3.06 -11.74 -2.43
N PRO A 30 -3.93 -12.62 -1.88
CA PRO A 30 -5.04 -12.17 -1.01
C PRO A 30 -4.60 -11.41 0.25
N ASN A 31 -3.42 -11.72 0.79
CA ASN A 31 -2.91 -11.04 1.99
C ASN A 31 -2.45 -9.61 1.65
N ALA A 32 -1.74 -9.44 0.54
CA ALA A 32 -1.33 -8.13 0.02
C ALA A 32 -2.56 -7.29 -0.35
N GLU A 33 -3.62 -7.90 -0.88
CA GLU A 33 -4.89 -7.21 -1.15
C GLU A 33 -5.55 -6.68 0.14
N ALA A 34 -5.60 -7.50 1.19
CA ALA A 34 -6.16 -7.09 2.49
C ALA A 34 -5.34 -5.95 3.11
N GLU A 35 -4.00 -6.04 3.04
CA GLU A 35 -3.12 -4.97 3.51
C GLU A 35 -3.25 -3.69 2.68
N LEU A 36 -3.42 -3.80 1.36
CA LEU A 36 -3.64 -2.64 0.47
C LEU A 36 -4.96 -1.93 0.78
N LYS A 37 -6.03 -2.69 1.05
CA LYS A 37 -7.32 -2.14 1.50
C LYS A 37 -7.18 -1.40 2.83
N LYS A 38 -6.48 -2.00 3.80
CA LYS A 38 -6.19 -1.35 5.09
C LYS A 38 -5.40 -0.06 4.89
N ALA A 39 -4.32 -0.10 4.10
CA ALA A 39 -3.52 1.07 3.78
C ALA A 39 -4.35 2.18 3.12
N LEU A 40 -5.29 1.84 2.23
CA LEU A 40 -6.20 2.80 1.60
C LEU A 40 -7.12 3.46 2.64
N ILE A 41 -7.66 2.69 3.59
CA ILE A 41 -8.48 3.22 4.68
C ILE A 41 -7.66 4.17 5.56
N ASP A 42 -6.44 3.78 5.93
CA ASP A 42 -5.59 4.54 6.84
C ASP A 42 -5.07 5.83 6.19
N ARG A 43 -4.65 5.76 4.93
CA ARG A 43 -3.90 6.82 4.23
C ARG A 43 -4.72 7.59 3.22
N LYS A 44 -5.94 7.13 2.89
CA LYS A 44 -6.91 7.72 1.95
C LYS A 44 -6.48 7.75 0.48
N VAL A 45 -5.19 7.95 0.22
CA VAL A 45 -4.58 8.00 -1.11
C VAL A 45 -3.36 7.09 -1.10
N LEU A 46 -3.27 6.22 -2.10
CA LEU A 46 -2.13 5.35 -2.33
C LEU A 46 -1.52 5.67 -3.69
N VAL A 47 -0.20 5.77 -3.74
CA VAL A 47 0.57 5.89 -4.99
C VAL A 47 1.34 4.58 -5.18
N ILE A 48 1.12 3.92 -6.30
CA ILE A 48 1.83 2.70 -6.67
C ILE A 48 2.49 2.98 -8.02
N ARG A 49 3.82 2.92 -8.05
CA ARG A 49 4.62 3.28 -9.24
C ARG A 49 4.98 2.03 -10.04
N ASN A 50 5.43 2.27 -11.28
CA ASN A 50 5.99 1.24 -12.17
C ASN A 50 5.06 0.03 -12.39
N GLN A 51 3.77 0.31 -12.59
CA GLN A 51 2.75 -0.68 -12.94
C GLN A 51 2.50 -0.59 -14.45
N GLU A 52 3.36 -1.23 -15.24
CA GLU A 52 3.26 -1.29 -16.72
C GLU A 52 2.62 -2.59 -17.20
#